data_AF-A0A2D0ISJ1-F1
#
_entry.id   AF-A0A2D0ISJ1-F1
#
_cell.length_a   1.000
_cell.length_b   1.000
_cell.length_c   1.000
_cell.angle_alpha   90.00
_cell.angle_beta   90.00
_cell.angle_gamma   90.00
#
_symmetry.space_group_name_H-M   'P 1'
#
loop_
_entity.id
_entity.type
_entity.pdbx_description
1 polymer ?
#
loop_
_entity_poly.entity_id
_entity_poly.type
_entity_poly.pdbx_seq_one_letter_code
_entity_poly.pdbx_strand_id
1 'polypeptide(L)'
;MPFNAPFRQKIHPNDLIYGLKDQRINYTKEFPEFKLLELEMSKYRVRPRIIDEYVIPVDAEMRSDGQERKNRMTLGRKQRFQSNFMSYLSQHPKYYTTQKSLADIKKEEEREKTNVDIMSQFGRKCKGGLSWITRNDDEMTKDMHVHFILDKIDMEYIVQKKEYPGSRGSSDITARELRWIYRNRHFFRVQQKIQFWLNGKPTTPPWESKEGEALWNQYIPQNEPF
;
A
#
# COMPACT_ATOMS: atom_id res chain seq x y z
N MET A 1 -3.61 11.68 -14.14
CA MET A 1 -2.34 12.41 -14.21
C MET A 1 -1.88 12.69 -12.77
N PRO A 2 -0.58 12.57 -12.49
CA PRO A 2 -0.13 11.88 -11.26
C PRO A 2 1.26 12.36 -10.73
N PHE A 3 1.46 12.41 -9.42
CA PHE A 3 2.36 13.38 -8.75
C PHE A 3 2.07 14.85 -9.09
N ASN A 4 2.00 15.19 -10.38
CA ASN A 4 1.81 16.54 -10.90
C ASN A 4 0.52 16.68 -11.70
N ALA A 5 0.06 17.92 -11.82
CA ALA A 5 -1.18 18.27 -12.52
C ALA A 5 -1.15 17.90 -14.02
N PRO A 6 -2.31 17.57 -14.63
CA PRO A 6 -3.65 17.65 -14.07
C PRO A 6 -4.01 16.49 -13.13
N PHE A 7 -4.49 16.78 -11.93
CA PHE A 7 -4.88 15.72 -11.00
C PHE A 7 -6.17 15.02 -11.42
N ARG A 8 -6.30 13.73 -11.08
CA ARG A 8 -7.60 13.05 -11.06
C ARG A 8 -8.49 13.73 -10.03
N GLN A 9 -9.67 14.13 -10.48
CA GLN A 9 -10.67 14.80 -9.64
C GLN A 9 -11.58 13.83 -8.89
N LYS A 10 -11.56 12.55 -9.28
CA LYS A 10 -12.38 11.48 -8.70
C LYS A 10 -11.55 10.23 -8.57
N ILE A 11 -11.85 9.43 -7.55
CA ILE A 11 -11.36 8.06 -7.47
C ILE A 11 -12.22 7.14 -8.34
N HIS A 12 -11.59 6.18 -9.00
CA HIS A 12 -12.30 5.19 -9.81
C HIS A 12 -12.43 3.85 -9.08
N PRO A 13 -13.41 3.00 -9.44
CA PRO A 13 -13.67 1.73 -8.75
C PRO A 13 -12.48 0.74 -8.73
N ASN A 14 -11.51 0.95 -9.62
CA ASN A 14 -10.33 0.11 -9.79
C ASN A 14 -9.10 0.59 -9.00
N ASP A 15 -9.18 1.78 -8.41
CA ASP A 15 -8.05 2.40 -7.73
C ASP A 15 -7.89 1.85 -6.30
N LEU A 16 -6.67 1.97 -5.76
CA LEU A 16 -6.37 1.63 -4.36
C LEU A 16 -6.12 2.86 -3.52
N ILE A 17 -6.62 2.85 -2.28
CA ILE A 17 -6.41 3.90 -1.29
C ILE A 17 -5.35 3.45 -0.29
N TYR A 18 -4.34 4.30 -0.10
CA TYR A 18 -3.24 4.17 0.85
C TYR A 18 -3.22 5.37 1.81
N GLY A 19 -2.46 5.26 2.91
CA GLY A 19 -2.45 6.24 4.01
C GLY A 19 -2.94 5.63 5.31
N LEU A 20 -3.03 6.43 6.37
CA LEU A 20 -3.44 5.96 7.70
C LEU A 20 -4.87 5.39 7.70
N LYS A 21 -5.11 4.27 8.39
CA LYS A 21 -6.40 3.54 8.41
C LYS A 21 -7.59 4.47 8.64
N ASP A 22 -7.54 5.29 9.69
CA ASP A 22 -8.65 6.17 10.06
C ASP A 22 -8.86 7.27 9.02
N GLN A 23 -7.79 7.75 8.38
CA GLN A 23 -7.90 8.76 7.33
C GLN A 23 -8.51 8.18 6.06
N ARG A 24 -8.18 6.93 5.68
CA ARG A 24 -8.87 6.25 4.57
C ARG A 24 -10.37 6.15 4.80
N ILE A 25 -10.79 5.83 6.03
CA ILE A 25 -12.21 5.76 6.41
C ILE A 25 -12.86 7.15 6.34
N ASN A 26 -12.23 8.16 6.96
CA ASN A 26 -12.76 9.53 6.97
C ASN A 26 -12.93 10.06 5.54
N TYR A 27 -11.94 9.82 4.67
CA TYR A 27 -11.99 10.28 3.29
C TYR A 27 -13.20 9.73 2.54
N THR A 28 -13.51 8.45 2.70
CA THR A 28 -14.68 7.84 2.05
C THR A 28 -16.02 8.40 2.53
N LYS A 29 -16.07 9.01 3.73
CA LYS A 29 -17.28 9.58 4.33
C LYS A 29 -17.43 11.07 4.06
N GLU A 30 -16.32 11.82 4.14
CA GLU A 30 -16.35 13.27 4.20
C GLU A 30 -16.22 13.90 2.81
N PHE A 31 -15.33 13.37 1.95
CA PHE A 31 -14.97 14.03 0.69
C PHE A 31 -15.74 13.49 -0.52
N PRO A 32 -16.48 14.34 -1.27
CA PRO A 32 -17.26 13.94 -2.45
C PRO A 32 -16.48 13.16 -3.51
N GLU A 33 -15.20 13.49 -3.68
CA GLU A 33 -14.27 12.86 -4.61
C GLU A 33 -14.09 11.37 -4.32
N PHE A 34 -14.34 10.95 -3.07
CA PHE A 34 -14.29 9.58 -2.60
C PHE A 34 -15.69 8.96 -2.38
N LYS A 35 -16.77 9.77 -2.27
CA LYS A 35 -18.14 9.30 -2.02
C LYS A 35 -18.76 8.46 -3.14
N LEU A 36 -18.34 8.67 -4.40
CA LEU A 36 -18.78 7.83 -5.53
C LEU A 36 -18.50 6.33 -5.29
N LEU A 37 -17.48 6.03 -4.48
CA LEU A 37 -17.19 4.68 -4.04
C LEU A 37 -18.28 4.09 -3.16
N GLU A 38 -18.97 4.87 -2.33
CA GLU A 38 -19.96 4.41 -1.36
C GLU A 38 -21.26 3.94 -2.04
N LEU A 39 -21.72 4.70 -3.03
CA LEU A 39 -22.91 4.39 -3.84
C LEU A 39 -22.73 3.15 -4.73
N GLU A 40 -21.51 2.90 -5.23
CA GLU A 40 -21.22 1.67 -5.98
C GLU A 40 -20.99 0.44 -5.09
N MET A 41 -20.76 0.57 -3.77
CA MET A 41 -20.54 -0.59 -2.88
C MET A 41 -21.78 -1.46 -2.71
N SER A 42 -22.93 -0.81 -2.59
CA SER A 42 -24.22 -1.47 -2.38
C SER A 42 -24.68 -2.20 -3.64
N LYS A 43 -24.29 -1.69 -4.82
CA LYS A 43 -24.68 -2.19 -6.13
C LYS A 43 -23.66 -3.16 -6.76
N TYR A 44 -22.37 -2.97 -6.47
CA TYR A 44 -21.25 -3.68 -7.10
C TYR A 44 -20.26 -4.21 -6.05
N ARG A 45 -20.65 -5.24 -5.27
CA ARG A 45 -19.77 -6.09 -4.42
C ARG A 45 -18.52 -6.70 -5.12
N VAL A 46 -17.66 -5.91 -5.76
CA VAL A 46 -16.98 -6.37 -6.97
C VAL A 46 -15.45 -6.25 -6.89
N ARG A 47 -14.86 -5.35 -6.09
CA ARG A 47 -13.38 -5.22 -6.06
C ARG A 47 -12.80 -4.72 -4.72
N PRO A 48 -11.59 -5.17 -4.32
CA PRO A 48 -10.89 -4.61 -3.17
C PRO A 48 -10.31 -3.22 -3.45
N ARG A 49 -10.45 -2.30 -2.49
CA ARG A 49 -10.09 -0.87 -2.67
C ARG A 49 -9.00 -0.37 -1.74
N ILE A 50 -8.68 -1.15 -0.72
CA ILE A 50 -7.52 -0.94 0.12
C ILE A 50 -6.65 -2.19 0.05
N ILE A 51 -5.33 -2.01 0.13
CA ILE A 51 -4.40 -3.13 0.07
C ILE A 51 -4.62 -4.14 1.20
N ASP A 52 -5.18 -3.68 2.32
CA ASP A 52 -5.55 -4.51 3.46
C ASP A 52 -6.54 -5.61 3.06
N GLU A 53 -7.47 -5.37 2.14
CA GLU A 53 -8.47 -6.38 1.74
C GLU A 53 -7.88 -7.60 1.05
N TYR A 54 -6.77 -7.45 0.31
CA TYR A 54 -6.06 -8.58 -0.28
C TYR A 54 -5.49 -9.45 0.84
N VAL A 55 -5.41 -10.77 0.65
CA VAL A 55 -5.06 -11.69 1.74
C VAL A 55 -3.84 -12.51 1.36
N ILE A 56 -2.73 -12.37 2.11
CA ILE A 56 -1.60 -13.32 2.02
C ILE A 56 -1.81 -14.46 3.05
N PRO A 57 -1.09 -15.60 2.96
CA PRO A 57 -1.25 -16.71 3.91
C PRO A 57 -1.21 -16.28 5.38
N VAL A 58 -0.22 -15.46 5.76
CA VAL A 58 -0.09 -14.91 7.11
C VAL A 58 -1.31 -14.07 7.55
N ASP A 59 -1.95 -13.30 6.65
CA ASP A 59 -3.18 -12.57 6.98
C ASP A 59 -4.31 -13.56 7.36
N ALA A 60 -4.42 -14.67 6.63
CA ALA A 60 -5.47 -15.66 6.83
C ALA A 60 -5.33 -16.43 8.14
N GLU A 61 -4.08 -16.67 8.57
CA GLU A 61 -3.76 -17.49 9.73
C GLU A 61 -3.68 -16.70 11.05
N MET A 62 -3.28 -15.42 11.02
CA MET A 62 -3.09 -14.63 12.24
C MET A 62 -4.29 -13.81 12.68
N ARG A 63 -5.13 -13.38 11.75
CA ARG A 63 -6.22 -12.45 12.06
C ARG A 63 -7.45 -13.26 12.45
N SER A 64 -8.18 -12.81 13.47
CA SER A 64 -9.43 -13.45 13.88
C SER A 64 -10.45 -13.55 12.74
N ASP A 65 -10.44 -12.58 11.83
CA ASP A 65 -11.26 -12.52 10.61
C ASP A 65 -10.53 -12.99 9.34
N GLY A 66 -9.31 -13.53 9.47
CA GLY A 66 -8.40 -13.81 8.36
C GLY A 66 -8.97 -14.81 7.35
N GLN A 67 -9.46 -15.95 7.85
CA GLN A 67 -10.05 -16.99 7.00
C GLN A 67 -11.34 -16.52 6.33
N GLU A 68 -12.16 -15.74 7.03
CA GLU A 68 -13.37 -15.16 6.44
C GLU A 68 -13.01 -14.21 5.30
N ARG A 69 -12.00 -13.34 5.49
CA ARG A 69 -11.51 -12.45 4.44
C ARG A 69 -10.92 -13.20 3.26
N LYS A 70 -10.17 -14.27 3.51
CA LYS A 70 -9.68 -15.17 2.45
C LYS A 70 -10.84 -15.70 1.62
N ASN A 71 -11.89 -16.21 2.27
CA ASN A 71 -13.08 -16.71 1.61
C ASN A 71 -13.81 -15.60 0.82
N ARG A 72 -13.91 -14.38 1.37
CA ARG A 72 -14.50 -13.24 0.64
C ARG A 72 -13.69 -12.88 -0.61
N MET A 73 -12.37 -13.01 -0.54
CA MET A 73 -11.46 -12.73 -1.66
C MET A 73 -11.50 -13.80 -2.75
N THR A 74 -12.05 -14.99 -2.49
CA THR A 74 -12.27 -16.02 -3.51
C THR A 74 -13.59 -15.89 -4.27
N LEU A 75 -14.42 -14.88 -3.94
CA LEU A 75 -15.75 -14.72 -4.53
C LEU A 75 -15.79 -13.70 -5.67
N GLY A 76 -16.52 -14.03 -6.73
CA GLY A 76 -16.87 -13.11 -7.82
C GLY A 76 -15.65 -12.45 -8.47
N ARG A 77 -15.75 -11.15 -8.76
CA ARG A 77 -14.64 -10.43 -9.41
C ARG A 77 -13.43 -10.22 -8.50
N LYS A 78 -13.57 -10.34 -7.16
CA LYS A 78 -12.44 -10.19 -6.22
C LYS A 78 -11.39 -11.28 -6.42
N GLN A 79 -11.82 -12.49 -6.79
CA GLN A 79 -10.93 -13.62 -7.04
C GLN A 79 -9.89 -13.30 -8.12
N ARG A 80 -10.32 -12.68 -9.23
CA ARG A 80 -9.41 -12.33 -10.33
C ARG A 80 -8.29 -11.40 -9.88
N PHE A 81 -8.63 -10.37 -9.09
CA PHE A 81 -7.66 -9.41 -8.55
C PHE A 81 -6.76 -10.05 -7.50
N GLN A 82 -7.32 -10.86 -6.61
CA GLN A 82 -6.55 -11.62 -5.62
C GLN A 82 -5.53 -12.54 -6.30
N SER A 83 -5.96 -13.35 -7.25
CA SER A 83 -5.09 -14.29 -7.96
C SER A 83 -4.00 -13.57 -8.74
N ASN A 84 -4.33 -12.48 -9.42
CA ASN A 84 -3.34 -11.68 -10.15
C ASN A 84 -2.31 -11.05 -9.21
N PHE A 85 -2.77 -10.46 -8.10
CA PHE A 85 -1.87 -9.89 -7.10
C PHE A 85 -0.96 -10.96 -6.47
N MET A 86 -1.51 -12.13 -6.11
CA MET A 86 -0.71 -13.22 -5.53
C MET A 86 0.29 -13.79 -6.53
N SER A 87 -0.08 -13.93 -7.80
CA SER A 87 0.81 -14.33 -8.88
C SER A 87 1.94 -13.31 -9.08
N TYR A 88 1.64 -12.01 -9.03
CA TYR A 88 2.64 -10.97 -9.07
C TYR A 88 3.63 -11.08 -7.90
N LEU A 89 3.11 -11.24 -6.66
CA LEU A 89 3.94 -11.35 -5.48
C LEU A 89 4.86 -12.58 -5.55
N SER A 90 4.36 -13.74 -5.95
CA SER A 90 5.14 -14.99 -6.01
C SER A 90 6.32 -14.93 -6.99
N GLN A 91 6.18 -14.14 -8.05
CA GLN A 91 7.23 -13.92 -9.06
C GLN A 91 8.15 -12.73 -8.72
N HIS A 92 7.79 -11.91 -7.73
CA HIS A 92 8.52 -10.68 -7.43
C HIS A 92 9.81 -10.98 -6.65
N PRO A 93 10.99 -10.52 -7.11
CA PRO A 93 12.29 -10.89 -6.53
C PRO A 93 12.44 -10.49 -5.05
N LYS A 94 11.71 -9.47 -4.60
CA LYS A 94 11.76 -8.96 -3.22
C LYS A 94 10.57 -9.38 -2.35
N TYR A 95 9.45 -9.72 -2.96
CA TYR A 95 8.17 -9.86 -2.24
C TYR A 95 7.60 -11.28 -2.29
N TYR A 96 8.22 -12.21 -3.01
CA TYR A 96 7.82 -13.62 -3.05
C TYR A 96 7.72 -14.28 -1.68
N THR A 97 8.46 -13.81 -0.67
CA THR A 97 8.40 -14.37 0.69
C THR A 97 7.04 -14.18 1.36
N THR A 98 6.16 -13.32 0.84
CA THR A 98 4.79 -13.19 1.35
C THR A 98 3.95 -14.43 1.10
N GLN A 99 4.42 -15.38 0.28
CA GLN A 99 3.75 -16.66 0.02
C GLN A 99 3.97 -17.69 1.15
N LYS A 100 4.88 -17.42 2.09
CA LYS A 100 5.15 -18.31 3.23
C LYS A 100 3.96 -18.33 4.20
N SER A 101 3.60 -19.52 4.67
CA SER A 101 2.67 -19.69 5.80
C SER A 101 3.34 -19.33 7.13
N LEU A 102 2.58 -19.22 8.23
CA LEU A 102 3.18 -19.08 9.56
C LEU A 102 4.03 -20.30 9.93
N ALA A 103 3.63 -21.50 9.50
CA ALA A 103 4.40 -22.71 9.76
C ALA A 103 5.77 -22.66 9.07
N ASP A 104 5.81 -22.20 7.82
CA ASP A 104 7.07 -22.04 7.08
C ASP A 104 7.99 -21.01 7.75
N ILE A 105 7.42 -19.88 8.20
CA ILE A 105 8.16 -18.82 8.90
C ILE A 105 8.75 -19.37 10.21
N LYS A 106 7.94 -20.03 11.04
CA LYS A 106 8.41 -20.59 12.33
C LYS A 106 9.52 -21.62 12.13
N LYS A 107 9.40 -22.48 11.12
CA LYS A 107 10.43 -23.47 10.79
C LYS A 107 11.75 -22.82 10.39
N GLU A 108 11.70 -21.69 9.69
CA GLU A 108 12.89 -20.89 9.33
C GLU A 108 13.48 -20.19 10.56
N GLU A 109 12.65 -19.63 11.44
CA GLU A 109 13.09 -19.05 12.73
C GLU A 109 13.86 -20.07 13.58
N GLU A 110 13.33 -21.28 13.71
CA GLU A 110 13.99 -22.37 14.44
C GLU A 110 15.32 -22.77 13.81
N ARG A 111 15.37 -22.87 12.47
CA ARG A 111 16.57 -23.28 11.73
C ARG A 111 17.67 -22.23 11.79
N GLU A 112 17.32 -20.96 11.62
CA GLU A 112 18.26 -19.84 11.54
C GLU A 112 18.58 -19.23 12.91
N LYS A 113 17.85 -19.64 13.96
CA LYS A 113 17.94 -19.06 15.32
C LYS A 113 17.73 -17.54 15.30
N THR A 114 16.85 -17.07 14.43
CA THR A 114 16.50 -15.65 14.26
C THR A 114 15.03 -15.43 14.58
N ASN A 115 14.68 -14.27 15.15
CA ASN A 115 13.29 -13.84 15.22
C ASN A 115 12.90 -13.19 13.89
N VAL A 116 12.01 -13.82 13.13
CA VAL A 116 11.49 -13.26 11.88
C VAL A 116 10.38 -12.28 12.23
N ASP A 117 10.56 -11.02 11.85
CA ASP A 117 9.52 -10.01 11.99
C ASP A 117 8.34 -10.37 11.06
N ILE A 118 7.29 -10.98 11.60
CA ILE A 118 6.02 -11.22 10.90
C ILE A 118 5.46 -9.90 10.34
N MET A 119 5.66 -8.76 11.02
CA MET A 119 5.24 -7.45 10.52
C MET A 119 5.96 -7.06 9.22
N SER A 120 7.12 -7.65 8.94
CA SER A 120 7.79 -7.52 7.65
C SER A 120 6.96 -8.09 6.50
N GLN A 121 6.16 -9.14 6.73
CA GLN A 121 5.30 -9.73 5.70
C GLN A 121 4.16 -8.79 5.31
N PHE A 122 3.48 -8.18 6.29
CA PHE A 122 2.48 -7.15 6.00
C PHE A 122 3.10 -5.94 5.29
N GLY A 123 4.29 -5.50 5.72
CA GLY A 123 5.02 -4.44 5.03
C GLY A 123 5.40 -4.82 3.59
N ARG A 124 5.83 -6.06 3.34
CA ARG A 124 6.15 -6.57 2.00
C ARG A 124 4.92 -6.63 1.11
N LYS A 125 3.79 -7.17 1.61
CA LYS A 125 2.50 -7.16 0.92
C LYS A 125 2.12 -5.76 0.47
N CYS A 126 2.16 -4.79 1.38
CA CYS A 126 1.67 -3.45 1.08
C CYS A 126 2.56 -2.71 0.05
N LYS A 127 3.89 -2.81 0.19
CA LYS A 127 4.82 -2.31 -0.84
C LYS A 127 4.70 -3.10 -2.16
N GLY A 128 4.39 -4.39 -2.06
CA GLY A 128 4.09 -5.25 -3.20
C GLY A 128 2.85 -4.79 -3.96
N GLY A 129 1.83 -4.29 -3.27
CA GLY A 129 0.65 -3.67 -3.88
C GLY A 129 0.99 -2.40 -4.68
N LEU A 130 1.82 -1.52 -4.12
CA LEU A 130 2.33 -0.34 -4.84
C LEU A 130 3.11 -0.76 -6.09
N SER A 131 4.04 -1.72 -5.93
CA SER A 131 4.84 -2.24 -7.03
C SER A 131 3.98 -2.93 -8.09
N TRP A 132 2.98 -3.71 -7.69
CA TRP A 132 2.06 -4.40 -8.60
C TRP A 132 1.36 -3.44 -9.55
N ILE A 133 0.85 -2.33 -9.02
CA ILE A 133 0.16 -1.31 -9.82
C ILE A 133 1.15 -0.52 -10.69
N THR A 134 2.30 -0.15 -10.13
CA THR A 134 3.19 0.87 -10.72
C THR A 134 4.35 0.31 -11.53
N ARG A 135 4.71 -0.97 -11.38
CA ARG A 135 5.90 -1.56 -12.00
C ARG A 135 5.58 -2.65 -13.01
N ASN A 136 4.35 -3.16 -13.01
CA ASN A 136 3.91 -4.19 -13.96
C ASN A 136 3.18 -3.57 -15.15
N ASP A 137 3.15 -4.29 -16.28
CA ASP A 137 2.38 -3.97 -17.49
C ASP A 137 1.20 -4.90 -17.73
N ASP A 138 0.71 -5.51 -16.65
CA ASP A 138 -0.46 -6.38 -16.69
C ASP A 138 -1.73 -5.57 -17.00
N GLU A 139 -2.50 -6.04 -17.97
CA GLU A 139 -3.74 -5.42 -18.43
C GLU A 139 -4.74 -5.17 -17.28
N MET A 140 -4.72 -6.00 -16.24
CA MET A 140 -5.56 -5.84 -15.04
C MET A 140 -5.19 -4.61 -14.19
N THR A 141 -3.93 -4.19 -14.26
CA THR A 141 -3.37 -3.08 -13.50
C THR A 141 -3.22 -1.80 -14.32
N LYS A 142 -3.44 -1.87 -15.62
CA LYS A 142 -3.22 -0.76 -16.56
C LYS A 142 -3.98 0.50 -16.17
N ASP A 143 -5.27 0.35 -15.83
CA ASP A 143 -6.13 1.47 -15.45
C ASP A 143 -6.16 1.77 -13.95
N MET A 144 -5.48 0.95 -13.14
CA MET A 144 -5.44 1.14 -11.69
C MET A 144 -4.52 2.29 -11.29
N HIS A 145 -4.96 3.11 -10.36
CA HIS A 145 -4.16 4.15 -9.73
C HIS A 145 -4.14 3.98 -8.21
N VAL A 146 -3.18 4.64 -7.57
CA VAL A 146 -3.03 4.72 -6.12
C VAL A 146 -3.37 6.13 -5.67
N HIS A 147 -4.28 6.23 -4.71
CA HIS A 147 -4.61 7.46 -4.01
C HIS A 147 -3.99 7.38 -2.62
N PHE A 148 -2.96 8.18 -2.37
CA PHE A 148 -2.24 8.18 -1.11
C PHE A 148 -2.61 9.40 -0.26
N ILE A 149 -3.26 9.16 0.87
CA ILE A 149 -3.72 10.20 1.79
C ILE A 149 -2.59 10.59 2.74
N LEU A 150 -2.26 11.88 2.81
CA LEU A 150 -1.18 12.44 3.61
C LEU A 150 -1.62 12.98 4.97
N ASP A 151 -2.93 13.12 5.19
CA ASP A 151 -3.48 13.69 6.42
C ASP A 151 -3.01 12.96 7.68
N LYS A 152 -2.67 13.74 8.69
CA LYS A 152 -2.20 13.28 10.02
C LYS A 152 -0.93 12.42 9.99
N ILE A 153 -0.24 12.35 8.86
CA ILE A 153 1.08 11.72 8.78
C ILE A 153 2.13 12.69 9.31
N ASP A 154 2.86 12.25 10.35
CA ASP A 154 4.08 12.92 10.79
C ASP A 154 5.22 12.59 9.81
N MET A 155 5.58 13.55 8.96
CA MET A 155 6.62 13.38 7.94
C MET A 155 8.01 13.26 8.54
N GLU A 156 8.28 13.93 9.66
CA GLU A 156 9.58 13.87 10.33
C GLU A 156 9.82 12.47 10.88
N TYR A 157 8.80 11.90 11.52
CA TYR A 157 8.79 10.52 11.98
C TYR A 157 9.09 9.52 10.85
N ILE A 158 8.47 9.73 9.67
CA ILE A 158 8.71 8.85 8.51
C ILE A 158 10.14 8.95 8.02
N VAL A 159 10.65 10.17 7.82
CA VAL A 159 11.98 10.40 7.23
C VAL A 159 13.08 9.90 8.17
N GLN A 160 12.99 10.22 9.46
CA GLN A 160 14.02 9.83 10.43
C GLN A 160 13.94 8.36 10.86
N LYS A 161 12.92 7.61 10.39
CA LYS A 161 12.66 6.21 10.78
C LYS A 161 12.60 6.02 12.31
N LYS A 162 12.05 7.00 13.04
CA LYS A 162 11.88 6.89 14.50
C LYS A 162 11.04 5.65 14.83
N GLU A 163 11.32 5.03 15.97
CA GLU A 163 10.43 4.00 16.53
C GLU A 163 9.17 4.67 17.09
N TYR A 164 8.01 4.05 16.93
CA TYR A 164 6.78 4.59 17.51
C TYR A 164 6.79 4.30 19.02
N PRO A 165 6.48 5.27 19.89
CA PRO A 165 6.33 4.99 21.32
C PRO A 165 5.27 3.89 21.52
N GLY A 166 5.68 2.74 22.04
CA GLY A 166 4.81 1.58 22.26
C GLY A 166 4.70 0.58 21.10
N SER A 167 5.34 0.80 19.95
CA SER A 167 5.58 -0.27 18.96
C SER A 167 6.91 -0.96 19.29
N ARG A 168 6.92 -2.29 19.33
CA ARG A 168 8.14 -3.09 19.58
C ARG A 168 9.08 -3.04 18.37
N GLY A 169 9.69 -1.89 18.08
CA GLY A 169 10.67 -1.71 17.00
C GLY A 169 10.12 -1.79 15.57
N SER A 170 8.80 -1.80 15.38
CA SER A 170 8.20 -1.83 14.03
C SER A 170 7.77 -0.43 13.60
N SER A 171 8.39 0.06 12.52
CA SER A 171 7.91 1.26 11.82
C SER A 171 6.54 1.00 11.21
N ASP A 172 5.63 1.96 11.30
CA ASP A 172 4.30 1.93 10.68
C ASP A 172 4.37 1.47 9.19
N ILE A 173 3.42 0.64 8.78
CA ILE A 173 3.28 0.18 7.39
C ILE A 173 3.15 1.38 6.44
N THR A 174 2.37 2.40 6.82
CA THR A 174 2.19 3.65 6.06
C THR A 174 3.52 4.37 5.84
N ALA A 175 4.38 4.38 6.86
CA ALA A 175 5.73 4.94 6.75
C ALA A 175 6.61 4.12 5.79
N ARG A 176 6.50 2.78 5.82
CA ARG A 176 7.21 1.88 4.90
C ARG A 176 6.74 2.06 3.46
N GLU A 177 5.46 2.32 3.24
CA GLU A 177 4.85 2.60 1.94
C GLU A 177 5.31 3.96 1.39
N LEU A 178 5.21 5.04 2.17
CA LEU A 178 5.58 6.38 1.68
C LEU A 178 7.08 6.45 1.34
N ARG A 179 7.95 5.85 2.17
CA ARG A 179 9.38 5.69 1.85
C ARG A 179 9.62 4.78 0.66
N TRP A 180 8.75 3.82 0.37
CA TRP A 180 8.84 3.05 -0.86
C TRP A 180 8.56 3.93 -2.06
N ILE A 181 7.51 4.76 -2.02
CA ILE A 181 7.17 5.68 -3.11
C ILE A 181 8.31 6.67 -3.34
N TYR A 182 8.83 7.31 -2.29
CA TYR A 182 9.96 8.23 -2.40
C TYR A 182 11.15 7.59 -3.12
N ARG A 183 11.56 6.38 -2.72
CA ARG A 183 12.68 5.67 -3.37
C ARG A 183 12.42 5.28 -4.82
N ASN A 184 11.16 5.19 -5.23
CA ASN A 184 10.78 4.80 -6.58
C ASN A 184 10.25 6.01 -7.38
N ARG A 185 10.41 7.24 -6.85
CA ARG A 185 9.84 8.48 -7.41
C ARG A 185 10.35 8.81 -8.81
N HIS A 186 11.53 8.33 -9.18
CA HIS A 186 12.13 8.55 -10.50
C HIS A 186 11.52 7.69 -11.60
N PHE A 187 10.78 6.63 -11.25
CA PHE A 187 10.14 5.80 -12.25
C PHE A 187 8.90 6.46 -12.81
N PHE A 188 8.88 6.64 -14.14
CA PHE A 188 7.78 7.24 -14.86
C PHE A 188 6.42 6.62 -14.50
N ARG A 189 6.30 5.29 -14.42
CA ARG A 189 5.03 4.65 -14.04
C ARG A 189 4.58 4.91 -12.60
N VAL A 190 5.53 5.12 -11.67
CA VAL A 190 5.22 5.48 -10.28
C VAL A 190 4.68 6.90 -10.24
N GLN A 191 5.38 7.82 -10.91
CA GLN A 191 4.86 9.17 -11.11
C GLN A 191 3.49 9.09 -11.75
N GLN A 192 3.30 8.26 -12.80
CA GLN A 192 2.08 8.10 -13.59
C GLN A 192 0.84 7.56 -12.88
N LYS A 193 1.02 6.74 -11.85
CA LYS A 193 -0.08 6.00 -11.24
C LYS A 193 -0.38 6.38 -9.81
N ILE A 194 0.43 7.22 -9.17
CA ILE A 194 0.22 7.62 -7.78
C ILE A 194 -0.22 9.09 -7.73
N GLN A 195 -1.27 9.36 -6.96
CA GLN A 195 -1.71 10.72 -6.64
C GLN A 195 -1.78 10.90 -5.12
N PHE A 196 -1.29 12.03 -4.65
CA PHE A 196 -1.35 12.42 -3.25
C PHE A 196 -2.58 13.27 -2.95
N TRP A 197 -3.08 13.14 -1.73
CA TRP A 197 -4.23 13.88 -1.22
C TRP A 197 -3.90 14.47 0.14
N LEU A 198 -4.28 15.72 0.36
CA LEU A 198 -4.15 16.42 1.63
C LEU A 198 -5.38 17.30 1.84
N ASN A 199 -6.03 17.18 3.00
CA ASN A 199 -7.26 17.90 3.34
C ASN A 199 -8.35 17.80 2.25
N GLY A 200 -8.53 16.60 1.69
CA GLY A 200 -9.52 16.32 0.65
C GLY A 200 -9.16 16.79 -0.75
N LYS A 201 -8.00 17.44 -0.94
CA LYS A 201 -7.58 17.98 -2.24
C LYS A 201 -6.39 17.23 -2.81
N PRO A 202 -6.32 17.03 -4.14
CA PRO A 202 -5.10 16.54 -4.77
C PRO A 202 -3.93 17.50 -4.51
N THR A 203 -2.74 16.94 -4.29
CA THR A 203 -1.52 17.72 -4.03
C THR A 203 -0.32 17.09 -4.72
N THR A 204 0.75 17.86 -4.86
CA THR A 204 2.07 17.35 -5.25
C THR A 204 2.66 16.45 -4.15
N PRO A 205 3.62 15.58 -4.48
CA PRO A 205 4.33 14.77 -3.51
C PRO A 205 4.93 15.58 -2.36
N PRO A 206 5.01 15.01 -1.15
CA PRO A 206 5.47 15.71 0.04
C PRO A 206 6.95 16.10 0.03
N TRP A 207 7.71 15.74 -1.01
CA TRP A 207 9.11 16.11 -1.21
C TRP A 207 9.31 17.18 -2.30
N GLU A 208 8.24 17.67 -2.93
CA GLU A 208 8.35 18.70 -3.97
C GLU A 208 8.16 20.13 -3.45
N SER A 209 7.63 20.33 -2.23
CA SER A 209 7.68 21.65 -1.58
C SER A 209 9.08 21.93 -1.04
N LYS A 210 9.43 23.21 -0.82
CA LYS A 210 10.74 23.59 -0.28
C LYS A 210 11.00 22.96 1.10
N GLU A 211 10.01 23.01 1.97
CA GLU A 211 10.07 22.42 3.31
C GLU A 211 10.15 20.90 3.23
N GLY A 212 9.39 20.32 2.29
CA GLY A 212 9.36 18.89 2.02
C GLY A 212 10.70 18.37 1.51
N GLU A 213 11.31 19.06 0.55
CA GLU A 213 12.62 18.74 0.00
C GLU A 213 13.69 18.75 1.11
N ALA A 214 13.75 19.82 1.91
CA ALA A 214 14.70 19.94 3.02
C ALA A 214 14.54 18.81 4.04
N LEU A 215 13.31 18.37 4.31
CA LEU A 215 13.04 17.26 5.19
C LEU A 215 13.45 15.93 4.54
N TRP A 216 12.94 15.61 3.35
CA TRP A 216 13.15 14.33 2.69
C TRP A 216 14.60 14.10 2.25
N ASN A 217 15.41 15.15 2.07
CA ASN A 217 16.85 15.03 1.84
C ASN A 217 17.61 14.43 3.05
N GLN A 218 17.01 14.43 4.24
CA GLN A 218 17.56 13.74 5.41
C GLN A 218 17.36 12.22 5.34
N TYR A 219 16.43 11.74 4.51
CA TYR A 219 16.19 10.32 4.32
C TYR A 219 17.21 9.71 3.35
N ILE A 220 18.13 8.89 3.85
CA ILE A 220 19.08 8.14 3.02
C ILE A 220 18.50 6.76 2.65
N PRO A 221 18.16 6.50 1.37
CA PRO A 221 17.69 5.20 0.92
C PRO A 221 18.79 4.14 0.96
N GLN A 222 18.53 2.99 1.59
CA GLN A 222 19.47 1.86 1.55
C GLN A 222 19.41 1.04 0.24
N ASN A 223 18.41 1.29 -0.62
CA ASN A 223 18.14 0.51 -1.83
C ASN A 223 17.33 1.34 -2.81
N GLU A 224 17.84 2.51 -3.20
CA GLU A 224 17.24 3.28 -4.30
C GLU A 224 17.61 2.56 -5.60
N PRO A 225 16.63 2.08 -6.39
CA PRO A 225 16.92 1.51 -7.68
C PRO A 225 17.38 2.63 -8.62
N PHE A 226 18.55 2.44 -9.22
CA PHE A 226 19.10 3.31 -10.27
C PHE A 226 18.27 3.23 -11.56
#